data_AF-A0A9D2DZF0-F1
#
_entry.id   AF-A0A9D2DZF0-F1
#
_cell.length_a   1.000
_cell.length_b   1.000
_cell.length_c   1.000
_cell.angle_alpha   90.00
_cell.angle_beta   90.00
_cell.angle_gamma   90.00
#
_symmetry.space_group_name_H-M   'P 1'
#
loop_
_entity.id
_entity.type
_entity.pdbx_description
1 polymer ?
#
loop_
_entity_poly.entity_id
_entity_poly.type
_entity_poly.pdbx_seq_one_letter_code
_entity_poly.pdbx_strand_id
1 'polypeptide(L)'
;MQNFIRRCVLSLLVLVSCSSFCFASDYSPAAVAKYNEGVKYSRDNNYDAAIAAFYSSIQIDPNFLDSYYNLGVLYEYTKQDDKAFEIFKELLARNPEDDETKLKVANLYYKKGELDLSLSYLNAISADSKAYKESRSLYKTVNTKINSKNQKSAWNNRPASSIAQLNASKFSYSGFNGPAGIVKDKSGYLYVADYSENRVLKIDPKGKVQTLISGKTNSLLKGPIGVAVDLYSNIYIANYDANNILRITPAGKVEVVISNIQKPYLLYVDNQNYLFASVQGDGTVQRFKL
;
A
#
# COMPACT_ATOMS: atom_id res chain seq x y z
N MET A 1 21.04 -25.61 -35.47
CA MET A 1 21.25 -25.37 -34.02
C MET A 1 20.50 -24.13 -33.51
N GLN A 2 19.25 -23.89 -33.96
CA GLN A 2 18.43 -22.74 -33.51
C GLN A 2 16.97 -23.11 -33.18
N ASN A 3 16.56 -24.38 -33.29
CA ASN A 3 15.18 -24.82 -33.05
C ASN A 3 15.01 -25.74 -31.84
N PHE A 4 16.01 -25.84 -30.96
CA PHE A 4 15.97 -26.73 -29.79
C PHE A 4 15.74 -26.00 -28.44
N ILE A 5 15.72 -24.65 -28.43
CA ILE A 5 15.55 -23.86 -27.18
C ILE A 5 14.11 -23.34 -26.99
N ARG A 6 13.28 -23.30 -28.05
CA ARG A 6 11.89 -22.79 -27.95
C ARG A 6 10.83 -23.79 -27.48
N ARG A 7 11.19 -25.05 -27.22
CA ARG A 7 10.23 -26.11 -26.86
C ARG A 7 10.20 -26.49 -25.36
N CYS A 8 11.00 -25.83 -24.51
CA CYS A 8 11.03 -26.13 -23.07
C CYS A 8 10.14 -25.23 -22.19
N VAL A 9 9.28 -24.37 -22.75
CA VAL A 9 8.43 -23.47 -21.95
C VAL A 9 6.93 -23.85 -21.95
N LEU A 10 6.54 -24.93 -22.65
CA LEU A 10 5.10 -25.22 -22.88
C LEU A 10 4.58 -26.53 -22.29
N SER A 11 5.28 -27.12 -21.33
CA SER A 11 4.82 -28.36 -20.70
C SER A 11 5.26 -28.41 -19.24
N LEU A 12 4.44 -27.84 -18.35
CA LEU A 12 4.38 -28.27 -16.95
C LEU A 12 3.00 -27.95 -16.36
N LEU A 13 1.98 -28.64 -16.87
CA LEU A 13 0.73 -28.88 -16.15
C LEU A 13 1.05 -29.98 -15.12
N VAL A 14 1.48 -29.58 -13.92
CA VAL A 14 1.60 -30.51 -12.78
C VAL A 14 0.35 -30.34 -11.94
N LEU A 15 -0.57 -31.29 -12.08
CA LEU A 15 -1.57 -31.63 -11.07
C LEU A 15 -0.82 -32.04 -9.79
N VAL A 16 -0.77 -31.14 -8.80
CA VAL A 16 -0.42 -31.51 -7.43
C VAL A 16 -1.71 -31.54 -6.62
N SER A 17 -2.16 -32.74 -6.30
CA SER A 17 -3.09 -33.01 -5.21
C SER A 17 -2.46 -32.53 -3.90
N CYS A 18 -2.93 -31.42 -3.37
CA CYS A 18 -2.65 -31.01 -2.00
C CYS A 18 -3.99 -30.98 -1.24
N SER A 19 -4.18 -31.99 -0.40
CA SER A 19 -5.28 -32.09 0.54
C SER A 19 -5.12 -31.05 1.63
N SER A 20 -5.76 -29.90 1.45
CA SER A 20 -6.05 -28.90 2.48
C SER A 20 -7.40 -28.28 2.16
N PHE A 21 -8.38 -28.48 3.05
CA PHE A 21 -9.72 -27.90 2.95
C PHE A 21 -9.65 -26.37 2.73
N CYS A 22 -10.19 -25.91 1.61
CA CYS A 22 -10.62 -24.53 1.41
C CYS A 22 -11.81 -24.59 0.44
N PHE A 23 -12.91 -23.90 0.77
CA PHE A 23 -14.15 -23.87 -0.02
C PHE A 23 -13.82 -23.83 -1.52
N ALA A 24 -14.36 -24.78 -2.30
CA ALA A 24 -14.43 -24.57 -3.74
C ALA A 24 -15.19 -23.26 -3.91
N SER A 25 -14.49 -22.19 -4.31
CA SER A 25 -15.15 -20.95 -4.67
C SER A 25 -15.95 -21.29 -5.91
N ASP A 26 -17.26 -21.52 -5.74
CA ASP A 26 -18.20 -21.70 -6.83
C ASP A 26 -18.35 -20.35 -7.54
N TYR A 27 -17.33 -20.04 -8.35
CA TYR A 27 -17.32 -18.87 -9.21
C TYR A 27 -18.52 -18.93 -10.15
N SER A 28 -19.07 -17.76 -10.49
CA SER A 28 -20.18 -17.69 -11.44
C SER A 28 -19.80 -18.39 -12.76
N PRO A 29 -20.57 -19.39 -13.23
CA PRO A 29 -20.31 -20.03 -14.53
C PRO A 29 -20.27 -19.03 -15.69
N ALA A 30 -21.04 -17.94 -15.59
CA ALA A 30 -21.04 -16.86 -16.56
C ALA A 30 -19.74 -16.03 -16.51
N ALA A 31 -19.17 -15.80 -15.31
CA ALA A 31 -17.86 -15.15 -15.17
C ALA A 31 -16.75 -16.06 -15.73
N VAL A 32 -16.76 -17.35 -15.38
CA VAL A 32 -15.83 -18.35 -15.92
C VAL A 32 -15.88 -18.39 -17.45
N ALA A 33 -17.09 -18.35 -18.05
CA ALA A 33 -17.25 -18.30 -19.49
C ALA A 33 -16.60 -17.06 -20.11
N LYS A 34 -16.82 -15.87 -19.53
CA LYS A 34 -16.19 -14.62 -19.99
C LYS A 34 -14.68 -14.59 -19.78
N TYR A 35 -14.19 -15.15 -18.69
CA TYR A 35 -12.76 -15.34 -18.49
C TYR A 35 -12.14 -16.23 -19.59
N ASN A 36 -12.79 -17.35 -19.91
CA ASN A 36 -12.32 -18.26 -20.96
C ASN A 36 -12.35 -17.61 -22.35
N GLU A 37 -13.34 -16.77 -22.65
CA GLU A 37 -13.34 -15.91 -23.85
C GLU A 37 -12.11 -15.01 -23.86
N GLY A 38 -11.79 -14.35 -22.74
CA GLY A 38 -10.62 -13.49 -22.61
C GLY A 38 -9.30 -14.23 -22.84
N VAL A 39 -9.16 -15.42 -22.27
CA VAL A 39 -7.99 -16.29 -22.50
C VAL A 39 -7.89 -16.67 -23.99
N LYS A 40 -8.99 -17.02 -24.64
CA LYS A 40 -9.01 -17.34 -26.07
C LYS A 40 -8.57 -16.14 -26.92
N TYR A 41 -9.18 -14.98 -26.71
CA TYR A 41 -8.82 -13.76 -27.44
C TYR A 41 -7.35 -13.36 -27.23
N SER A 42 -6.82 -13.54 -26.02
CA SER A 42 -5.41 -13.29 -25.72
C SER A 42 -4.48 -14.21 -26.52
N ARG A 43 -4.83 -15.50 -26.66
CA ARG A 43 -4.10 -16.46 -27.51
C ARG A 43 -4.16 -16.12 -28.99
N ASP A 44 -5.27 -15.54 -29.44
CA ASP A 44 -5.48 -15.08 -30.81
C ASP A 44 -4.83 -13.70 -31.07
N ASN A 45 -4.15 -13.12 -30.07
CA ASN A 45 -3.57 -11.76 -30.09
C ASN A 45 -4.60 -10.63 -30.26
N ASN A 46 -5.88 -10.91 -30.04
CA ASN A 46 -6.94 -9.91 -30.03
C ASN A 46 -7.05 -9.30 -28.62
N TYR A 47 -6.08 -8.46 -28.27
CA TYR A 47 -5.92 -7.96 -26.90
C TYR A 47 -7.08 -7.06 -26.44
N ASP A 48 -7.70 -6.30 -27.34
CA ASP A 48 -8.84 -5.45 -26.99
C ASP A 48 -10.07 -6.29 -26.61
N ALA A 49 -10.37 -7.34 -27.39
CA ALA A 49 -11.44 -8.27 -27.07
C ALA A 49 -11.13 -9.07 -25.78
N ALA A 50 -9.86 -9.43 -25.56
CA ALA A 50 -9.44 -10.10 -24.34
C ALA A 50 -9.64 -9.22 -23.10
N ILE A 51 -9.23 -7.96 -23.16
CA ILE A 51 -9.45 -6.96 -22.11
C ILE A 51 -10.95 -6.82 -21.81
N ALA A 52 -11.79 -6.66 -22.83
CA ALA A 52 -13.24 -6.52 -22.66
C ALA A 52 -13.88 -7.76 -22.02
N ALA A 53 -13.42 -8.96 -22.39
CA ALA A 53 -13.92 -10.21 -21.83
C ALA A 53 -13.50 -10.40 -20.37
N PHE A 54 -12.26 -10.06 -20.00
CA PHE A 54 -11.82 -10.08 -18.60
C PHE A 54 -12.58 -9.06 -17.75
N TYR A 55 -12.83 -7.84 -18.25
CA TYR A 55 -13.69 -6.88 -17.56
C TYR A 55 -15.12 -7.39 -17.38
N SER A 56 -15.69 -8.02 -18.41
CA SER A 56 -17.03 -8.60 -18.32
C SER A 56 -17.10 -9.69 -17.25
N SER A 57 -16.06 -10.53 -17.15
CA SER A 57 -15.94 -11.52 -16.08
C SER A 57 -15.94 -10.87 -14.69
N ILE A 58 -15.13 -9.82 -14.50
CA ILE A 58 -15.06 -9.05 -13.25
C ILE A 58 -16.40 -8.41 -12.88
N GLN A 59 -17.14 -7.89 -13.87
CA GLN A 59 -18.46 -7.29 -13.64
C GLN A 59 -19.50 -8.33 -13.20
N ILE A 60 -19.42 -9.55 -13.73
CA ILE A 60 -20.32 -10.66 -13.37
C ILE A 60 -19.96 -11.20 -11.98
N ASP A 61 -18.67 -11.37 -11.70
CA ASP A 61 -18.16 -11.87 -10.42
C ASP A 61 -16.93 -11.05 -9.98
N PRO A 62 -17.13 -10.04 -9.12
CA PRO A 62 -16.04 -9.19 -8.61
C PRO A 62 -15.03 -9.91 -7.71
N ASN A 63 -15.27 -11.16 -7.33
CA ASN A 63 -14.35 -11.99 -6.55
C ASN A 63 -13.58 -12.98 -7.44
N PHE A 64 -13.78 -12.96 -8.76
CA PHE A 64 -13.06 -13.81 -9.71
C PHE A 64 -11.62 -13.30 -9.94
N LEU A 65 -10.73 -13.64 -9.01
CA LEU A 65 -9.36 -13.09 -8.92
C LEU A 65 -8.51 -13.35 -10.18
N ASP A 66 -8.68 -14.48 -10.86
CA ASP A 66 -7.93 -14.83 -12.06
C ASP A 66 -8.15 -13.82 -13.21
N SER A 67 -9.35 -13.22 -13.30
CA SER A 67 -9.62 -12.20 -14.31
C SER A 67 -8.86 -10.91 -14.03
N TYR A 68 -8.72 -10.52 -12.76
CA TYR A 68 -7.88 -9.38 -12.39
C TYR A 68 -6.41 -9.65 -12.74
N TYR A 69 -5.88 -10.81 -12.34
CA TYR A 69 -4.49 -11.15 -12.59
C TYR A 69 -4.17 -11.14 -14.10
N ASN A 70 -4.96 -11.84 -14.92
CA ASN A 70 -4.75 -11.90 -16.36
C ASN A 70 -4.98 -10.56 -17.07
N LEU A 71 -5.93 -9.75 -16.61
CA LEU A 71 -6.14 -8.40 -17.12
C LEU A 71 -4.92 -7.50 -16.82
N GLY A 72 -4.40 -7.56 -15.60
CA GLY A 72 -3.20 -6.82 -15.22
C GLY A 72 -1.98 -7.23 -16.05
N VAL A 73 -1.76 -8.53 -16.24
CA VAL A 73 -0.68 -9.07 -17.09
C VAL A 73 -0.84 -8.64 -18.54
N LEU A 74 -2.07 -8.63 -19.06
CA LEU A 74 -2.34 -8.18 -20.43
C LEU A 74 -2.10 -6.69 -20.60
N TYR A 75 -2.39 -5.88 -19.59
CA TYR A 75 -2.01 -4.47 -19.58
C TYR A 75 -0.50 -4.25 -19.54
N GLU A 76 0.25 -5.02 -18.74
CA GLU A 76 1.72 -4.98 -18.80
C GLU A 76 2.24 -5.35 -20.19
N TYR A 77 1.69 -6.41 -20.79
CA TYR A 77 2.09 -6.88 -22.11
C TYR A 77 1.86 -5.82 -23.19
N THR A 78 0.73 -5.11 -23.12
CA THR A 78 0.39 -3.99 -24.02
C THR A 78 1.03 -2.66 -23.60
N LYS A 79 1.96 -2.67 -22.64
CA LYS A 79 2.70 -1.50 -22.11
C LYS A 79 1.81 -0.41 -21.50
N GLN A 80 0.62 -0.78 -21.05
CA GLN A 80 -0.29 0.10 -20.31
C GLN A 80 -0.02 -0.01 -18.80
N ASP A 81 1.20 0.35 -18.40
CA ASP A 81 1.71 0.14 -17.03
C ASP A 81 0.83 0.79 -15.94
N ASP A 82 0.20 1.94 -16.22
CA ASP A 82 -0.71 2.59 -15.27
C ASP A 82 -2.00 1.78 -15.05
N LYS A 83 -2.59 1.21 -16.10
CA LYS A 83 -3.78 0.37 -15.97
C LYS A 83 -3.46 -0.96 -15.31
N ALA A 84 -2.31 -1.56 -15.65
CA ALA A 84 -1.82 -2.76 -14.97
C ALA A 84 -1.68 -2.52 -13.47
N PHE A 85 -1.11 -1.37 -13.10
CA PHE A 85 -0.93 -0.99 -11.71
C PHE A 85 -2.26 -0.91 -10.94
N GLU A 86 -3.27 -0.23 -11.48
CA GLU A 86 -4.59 -0.14 -10.84
C GLU A 86 -5.22 -1.53 -10.66
N ILE A 87 -5.20 -2.37 -11.70
CA ILE A 87 -5.79 -3.72 -11.64
C ILE A 87 -5.09 -4.61 -10.61
N PHE A 88 -3.75 -4.61 -10.57
CA PHE A 88 -3.03 -5.38 -9.56
C PHE A 88 -3.24 -4.83 -8.13
N LYS A 89 -3.43 -3.52 -7.98
CA LYS A 89 -3.80 -2.92 -6.70
C LYS A 89 -5.20 -3.34 -6.25
N GLU A 90 -6.15 -3.43 -7.17
CA GLU A 90 -7.49 -3.96 -6.88
C GLU A 90 -7.46 -5.46 -6.52
N LEU A 91 -6.58 -6.23 -7.14
CA LEU A 91 -6.37 -7.65 -6.81
C LEU A 91 -5.81 -7.80 -5.40
N LEU A 92 -4.78 -7.04 -5.04
CA LEU A 92 -4.21 -7.05 -3.67
C LEU A 92 -5.18 -6.53 -2.61
N ALA A 93 -6.14 -5.67 -2.96
CA ALA A 93 -7.18 -5.27 -2.03
C ALA A 93 -8.12 -6.44 -1.64
N ARG A 94 -8.26 -7.43 -2.52
CA ARG A 94 -9.09 -8.64 -2.32
C ARG A 94 -8.29 -9.82 -1.80
N ASN A 95 -7.05 -9.97 -2.26
CA ASN A 95 -6.11 -10.99 -1.82
C ASN A 95 -4.76 -10.35 -1.44
N PRO A 96 -4.64 -9.80 -0.23
CA PRO A 96 -3.43 -9.10 0.22
C PRO A 96 -2.19 -9.98 0.30
N GLU A 97 -2.35 -11.31 0.38
CA GLU A 97 -1.27 -12.28 0.53
C GLU A 97 -0.72 -12.81 -0.80
N ASP A 98 -1.25 -12.33 -1.94
CA ASP A 98 -0.75 -12.70 -3.26
C ASP A 98 0.65 -12.11 -3.53
N ASP A 99 1.66 -12.88 -3.19
CA ASP A 99 3.07 -12.52 -3.37
C ASP A 99 3.48 -12.33 -4.84
N GLU A 100 2.84 -13.02 -5.78
CA GLU A 100 3.09 -12.83 -7.20
C GLU A 100 2.60 -11.45 -7.64
N THR A 101 1.41 -11.07 -7.22
CA THR A 101 0.87 -9.72 -7.47
C THR A 101 1.64 -8.64 -6.72
N LYS A 102 2.12 -8.88 -5.49
CA LYS A 102 3.04 -7.96 -4.78
C LYS A 102 4.30 -7.69 -5.62
N LEU A 103 4.86 -8.73 -6.25
CA LEU A 103 6.02 -8.59 -7.13
C LEU A 103 5.70 -7.78 -8.41
N LYS A 104 4.52 -7.99 -9.01
CA LYS A 104 4.06 -7.16 -10.15
C LYS A 104 3.99 -5.68 -9.79
N VAL A 105 3.36 -5.36 -8.66
CA VAL A 105 3.25 -3.99 -8.15
C VAL A 105 4.63 -3.40 -7.82
N ALA A 106 5.53 -4.18 -7.21
CA ALA A 106 6.89 -3.75 -6.93
C ALA A 106 7.68 -3.38 -8.19
N ASN A 107 7.57 -4.18 -9.25
CA ASN A 107 8.16 -3.90 -10.57
C ASN A 107 7.61 -2.60 -11.17
N LEU A 108 6.29 -2.39 -11.10
CA LEU A 108 5.65 -1.18 -11.62
C LEU A 108 6.09 0.08 -10.85
N TYR A 109 6.20 0.02 -9.52
CA TYR A 109 6.78 1.12 -8.73
C TYR A 109 8.24 1.39 -9.09
N TYR A 110 9.02 0.33 -9.31
CA TYR A 110 10.41 0.47 -9.75
C TYR A 110 10.51 1.18 -11.10
N LYS A 111 9.67 0.81 -12.08
CA LYS A 111 9.59 1.49 -13.39
C LYS A 111 9.22 2.97 -13.25
N LYS A 112 8.32 3.31 -12.33
CA LYS A 112 7.89 4.69 -12.01
C LYS A 112 8.95 5.49 -11.25
N GLY A 113 10.02 4.85 -10.76
CA GLY A 113 11.07 5.50 -9.95
C GLY A 113 10.72 5.62 -8.46
N GLU A 114 9.61 5.04 -8.02
CA GLU A 114 9.13 5.03 -6.64
C GLU A 114 9.83 3.92 -5.84
N LEU A 115 11.14 4.11 -5.62
CA LEU A 115 12.03 3.06 -5.11
C LEU A 115 11.66 2.59 -3.70
N ASP A 116 11.26 3.49 -2.81
CA ASP A 116 10.89 3.13 -1.42
C ASP A 116 9.61 2.28 -1.38
N LEU A 117 8.66 2.58 -2.27
CA LEU A 117 7.43 1.80 -2.42
C LEU A 117 7.72 0.43 -3.01
N SER A 118 8.54 0.37 -4.06
CA SER A 118 9.00 -0.90 -4.63
C SER A 118 9.66 -1.76 -3.54
N LEU A 119 10.57 -1.18 -2.75
CA LEU A 119 11.26 -1.89 -1.67
C LEU A 119 10.30 -2.43 -0.60
N SER A 120 9.28 -1.65 -0.24
CA SER A 120 8.25 -2.08 0.71
C SER A 120 7.52 -3.34 0.25
N TYR A 121 7.06 -3.37 -1.01
CA TYR A 121 6.38 -4.55 -1.55
C TYR A 121 7.30 -5.75 -1.66
N LEU A 122 8.58 -5.55 -2.00
CA LEU A 122 9.57 -6.62 -2.06
C LEU A 122 9.85 -7.24 -0.68
N ASN A 123 9.82 -6.44 0.38
CA ASN A 123 9.97 -6.93 1.75
C ASN A 123 8.76 -7.70 2.27
N ALA A 124 7.56 -7.41 1.74
CA ALA A 124 6.33 -8.11 2.11
C ALA A 124 6.12 -9.46 1.39
N ILE A 125 7.04 -9.87 0.50
CA ILE A 125 6.99 -11.17 -0.19
C ILE A 125 7.65 -12.24 0.68
N SER A 126 6.91 -13.31 0.93
CA SER A 126 7.33 -14.42 1.78
C SER A 126 8.44 -15.27 1.15
N ALA A 127 9.29 -15.86 2.00
CA ALA A 127 10.46 -16.63 1.58
C ALA A 127 10.15 -17.97 0.89
N ASP A 128 8.97 -18.52 1.15
CA ASP A 128 8.44 -19.76 0.57
C ASP A 128 7.70 -19.53 -0.76
N SER A 129 7.43 -18.27 -1.13
CA SER A 129 6.74 -17.94 -2.36
C SER A 129 7.59 -18.19 -3.60
N LYS A 130 6.94 -18.62 -4.69
CA LYS A 130 7.56 -18.73 -6.02
C LYS A 130 8.13 -17.39 -6.50
N ALA A 131 7.51 -16.28 -6.12
CA ALA A 131 7.95 -14.93 -6.45
C ALA A 131 9.23 -14.50 -5.73
N TYR A 132 9.63 -15.19 -4.66
CA TYR A 132 10.72 -14.76 -3.78
C TYR A 132 12.06 -14.63 -4.49
N LYS A 133 12.42 -15.59 -5.34
CA LYS A 133 13.73 -15.56 -6.03
C LYS A 133 13.85 -14.33 -6.94
N GLU A 134 12.80 -14.04 -7.69
CA GLU A 134 12.75 -12.87 -8.57
C GLU A 134 12.69 -11.57 -7.75
N SER A 135 11.90 -11.54 -6.68
CA SER A 135 11.79 -10.37 -5.81
C SER A 135 13.13 -9.99 -5.17
N ARG A 136 13.95 -10.97 -4.76
CA ARG A 136 15.28 -10.69 -4.19
C ARG A 136 16.28 -10.18 -5.22
N SER A 137 16.10 -10.53 -6.50
CA SER A 137 16.89 -9.92 -7.58
C SER A 137 16.57 -8.43 -7.71
N LEU A 138 15.29 -8.08 -7.82
CA LEU A 138 14.85 -6.69 -7.90
C LEU A 138 15.22 -5.90 -6.64
N TYR A 139 15.07 -6.51 -5.46
CA TYR A 139 15.41 -5.91 -4.17
C TYR A 139 16.85 -5.38 -4.15
N LYS A 140 17.80 -6.18 -4.62
CA LYS A 140 19.22 -5.77 -4.67
C LYS A 140 19.38 -4.54 -5.55
N THR A 141 18.78 -4.53 -6.75
CA THR A 141 18.82 -3.39 -7.67
C THR A 141 18.21 -2.13 -7.07
N VAL A 142 17.03 -2.23 -6.47
CA VAL A 142 16.33 -1.13 -5.82
C VAL A 142 17.16 -0.58 -4.66
N ASN A 143 17.65 -1.44 -3.78
CA ASN A 143 18.44 -1.06 -2.61
C ASN A 143 19.75 -0.36 -3.01
N THR A 144 20.45 -0.84 -4.05
CA THR A 144 21.65 -0.17 -4.58
C THR A 144 21.32 1.22 -5.13
N LYS A 145 20.21 1.38 -5.85
CA LYS A 145 19.78 2.70 -6.36
C LYS A 145 19.42 3.66 -5.23
N ILE A 146 18.72 3.21 -4.20
CA ILE A 146 18.43 4.02 -3.01
C ILE A 146 19.73 4.46 -2.34
N ASN A 147 20.67 3.52 -2.10
CA ASN A 147 21.94 3.83 -1.46
C ASN A 147 22.80 4.79 -2.27
N SER A 148 22.85 4.65 -3.60
CA SER A 148 23.55 5.59 -4.48
C SER A 148 22.89 6.97 -4.55
N LYS A 149 21.55 7.06 -4.46
CA LYS A 149 20.82 8.33 -4.31
C LYS A 149 21.19 9.01 -2.98
N ASN A 150 21.23 8.24 -1.90
CA ASN A 150 21.58 8.72 -0.56
C ASN A 150 23.07 9.14 -0.46
N GLN A 151 23.97 8.42 -1.13
CA GLN A 151 25.37 8.84 -1.24
C GLN A 151 25.51 10.10 -2.11
N LYS A 152 24.83 10.22 -3.26
CA LYS A 152 24.85 11.47 -4.05
C LYS A 152 24.31 12.68 -3.27
N SER A 153 23.31 12.50 -2.41
CA SER A 153 22.87 13.56 -1.49
C SER A 153 23.86 13.86 -0.36
N ALA A 154 24.66 12.87 0.07
CA ALA A 154 25.66 13.03 1.13
C ALA A 154 27.01 13.60 0.64
N TRP A 155 27.38 13.37 -0.62
CA TRP A 155 28.67 13.80 -1.19
C TRP A 155 28.64 15.21 -1.82
N ASN A 156 27.47 15.72 -2.23
CA ASN A 156 27.37 17.04 -2.88
C ASN A 156 27.15 18.23 -1.92
N ASN A 157 27.06 18.03 -0.59
CA ASN A 157 26.76 19.11 0.37
C ASN A 157 27.55 19.03 1.69
N ARG A 158 28.88 18.92 1.61
CA ARG A 158 29.74 19.22 2.77
C ARG A 158 30.91 20.13 2.43
N PRO A 159 30.72 21.46 2.55
CA PRO A 159 31.62 22.32 3.27
C PRO A 159 31.09 22.55 4.69
N ALA A 160 32.00 22.85 5.62
CA ALA A 160 31.76 23.04 7.06
C ALA A 160 30.89 24.28 7.43
N SER A 161 30.00 24.74 6.54
CA SER A 161 29.14 25.92 6.72
C SER A 161 27.63 25.60 6.93
N SER A 162 27.24 24.33 7.04
CA SER A 162 25.84 23.89 6.93
C SER A 162 24.94 24.07 8.17
N ILE A 163 25.45 24.56 9.31
CA ILE A 163 24.56 24.93 10.44
C ILE A 163 23.82 26.24 10.15
N ALA A 164 24.40 27.14 9.34
CA ALA A 164 23.79 28.43 9.02
C ALA A 164 22.63 28.34 7.98
N GLN A 165 22.59 27.28 7.15
CA GLN A 165 21.59 27.11 6.09
C GLN A 165 20.32 26.36 6.53
N LEU A 166 20.30 25.69 7.69
CA LEU A 166 19.06 25.13 8.27
C LEU A 166 18.02 26.21 8.63
N ASN A 167 18.43 27.48 8.66
CA ASN A 167 17.58 28.64 8.90
C ASN A 167 17.01 29.27 7.61
N ALA A 168 17.39 28.79 6.43
CA ALA A 168 16.90 29.34 5.16
C ALA A 168 15.56 28.68 4.79
N SER A 169 14.48 29.44 5.00
CA SER A 169 13.05 29.08 4.82
C SER A 169 12.38 28.32 5.98
N LYS A 170 12.30 28.97 7.16
CA LYS A 170 11.30 28.60 8.17
C LYS A 170 9.89 28.83 7.58
N PHE A 171 9.30 27.78 7.02
CA PHE A 171 7.89 27.75 6.65
C PHE A 171 7.08 27.32 7.87
N SER A 172 6.04 28.08 8.22
CA SER A 172 5.20 27.80 9.39
C SER A 172 3.74 27.78 8.97
N TYR A 173 3.06 26.69 9.28
CA TYR A 173 1.61 26.60 9.21
C TYR A 173 1.03 27.17 10.50
N SER A 174 -0.04 27.95 10.40
CA SER A 174 -0.75 28.54 11.54
C SER A 174 -2.13 27.92 11.71
N GLY A 175 -2.81 28.27 12.80
CA GLY A 175 -4.17 27.81 13.09
C GLY A 175 -4.26 26.50 13.87
N PHE A 176 -3.21 26.12 14.61
CA PHE A 176 -3.21 25.03 15.59
C PHE A 176 -3.17 25.62 16.99
N ASN A 177 -3.96 25.10 17.94
CA ASN A 177 -3.96 25.58 19.33
C ASN A 177 -3.27 24.60 20.30
N GLY A 178 -2.97 23.39 19.84
CA GLY A 178 -2.16 22.39 20.55
C GLY A 178 -1.70 21.30 19.60
N PRO A 179 -0.85 21.62 18.59
CA PRO A 179 -0.32 20.62 17.69
C PRO A 179 0.58 19.66 18.47
N ALA A 180 0.23 18.37 18.49
CA ALA A 180 0.94 17.33 19.24
C ALA A 180 1.66 16.37 18.29
N GLY A 181 0.90 15.47 17.66
CA GLY A 181 1.41 14.48 16.71
C GLY A 181 1.35 14.99 15.27
N ILE A 182 2.34 14.61 14.47
CA ILE A 182 2.38 14.87 13.03
C ILE A 182 2.86 13.65 12.27
N VAL A 183 2.31 13.42 11.09
CA VAL A 183 2.74 12.38 10.15
C VAL A 183 2.56 12.86 8.71
N LYS A 184 3.38 12.34 7.79
CA LYS A 184 3.29 12.59 6.36
C LYS A 184 2.85 11.32 5.64
N ASP A 185 1.92 11.41 4.70
CA ASP A 185 1.65 10.31 3.77
C ASP A 185 2.60 10.29 2.57
N LYS A 186 2.47 9.26 1.74
CA LYS A 186 3.30 9.06 0.55
C LYS A 186 3.04 10.11 -0.54
N SER A 187 1.84 10.68 -0.57
CA SER A 187 1.45 11.75 -1.49
C SER A 187 1.92 13.14 -1.01
N GLY A 188 2.56 13.22 0.15
CA GLY A 188 3.12 14.44 0.71
C GLY A 188 2.14 15.26 1.55
N TYR A 189 0.94 14.75 1.84
CA TYR A 189 0.05 15.42 2.79
C TYR A 189 0.56 15.23 4.21
N LEU A 190 0.42 16.27 5.03
CA LEU A 190 0.66 16.19 6.47
C LEU A 190 -0.66 16.04 7.21
N TYR A 191 -0.65 15.24 8.26
CA TYR A 191 -1.74 15.10 9.20
C TYR A 191 -1.24 15.53 10.57
N VAL A 192 -1.98 16.41 11.24
CA VAL A 192 -1.58 17.00 12.51
C VAL A 192 -2.71 16.81 13.51
N ALA A 193 -2.43 16.16 14.63
CA ALA A 193 -3.31 16.14 15.78
C ALA A 193 -3.23 17.49 16.51
N ASP A 194 -4.36 18.18 16.60
CA ASP A 194 -4.50 19.44 17.34
C ASP A 194 -5.34 19.15 18.58
N TYR A 195 -4.64 18.79 19.66
CA TYR A 195 -5.20 18.25 20.89
C TYR A 195 -6.17 19.24 21.54
N SER A 196 -5.74 20.50 21.69
CA SER A 196 -6.53 21.55 22.36
C SER A 196 -7.86 21.84 21.66
N GLU A 197 -7.93 21.72 20.33
CA GLU A 197 -9.16 21.91 19.55
C GLU A 197 -9.93 20.61 19.29
N ASN A 198 -9.47 19.48 19.86
CA ASN A 198 -10.02 18.16 19.65
C ASN A 198 -10.27 17.84 18.16
N ARG A 199 -9.25 18.00 17.33
CA ARG A 199 -9.36 17.79 15.87
C ARG A 199 -8.06 17.27 15.25
N VAL A 200 -8.18 16.74 14.04
CA VAL A 200 -7.02 16.41 13.19
C VAL A 200 -7.12 17.24 11.92
N LEU A 201 -6.03 17.89 11.54
CA LEU A 201 -5.93 18.69 10.32
C LEU A 201 -5.15 17.93 9.25
N LYS A 202 -5.49 18.19 7.99
CA LYS A 202 -4.81 17.72 6.79
C LYS A 202 -4.21 18.93 6.07
N ILE A 203 -2.94 18.85 5.69
CA ILE A 203 -2.23 19.87 4.95
C ILE A 203 -1.81 19.27 3.61
N ASP A 204 -2.17 19.90 2.50
CA ASP A 204 -1.74 19.44 1.18
C ASP A 204 -0.28 19.81 0.85
N PRO A 205 0.35 19.19 -0.17
CA PRO A 205 1.73 19.50 -0.55
C PRO A 205 1.96 20.96 -0.98
N LYS A 206 0.89 21.71 -1.28
CA LYS A 206 0.93 23.15 -1.60
C LYS A 206 0.76 24.03 -0.35
N GLY A 207 0.53 23.41 0.80
CA GLY A 207 0.41 24.06 2.11
C GLY A 207 -1.02 24.44 2.52
N LYS A 208 -2.05 24.01 1.79
CA LYS A 208 -3.45 24.30 2.17
C LYS A 208 -3.86 23.46 3.37
N VAL A 209 -4.19 24.11 4.48
CA VAL A 209 -4.68 23.49 5.72
C VAL A 209 -6.19 23.32 5.68
N GLN A 210 -6.68 22.13 6.01
CA GLN A 210 -8.11 21.79 6.10
C GLN A 210 -8.36 20.89 7.31
N THR A 211 -9.54 20.97 7.93
CA THR A 211 -9.92 20.02 8.99
C THR A 211 -10.28 18.69 8.37
N LEU A 212 -9.60 17.61 8.79
CA LEU A 212 -9.94 16.25 8.38
C LEU A 212 -11.11 15.69 9.19
N ILE A 213 -11.02 15.84 10.52
CA ILE A 213 -12.04 15.40 11.47
C ILE A 213 -11.97 16.29 12.71
N SER A 214 -13.11 16.51 13.36
CA SER A 214 -13.19 17.21 14.65
C SER A 214 -14.15 16.50 15.59
N GLY A 215 -13.96 16.68 16.90
CA GLY A 215 -14.91 16.21 17.91
C GLY A 215 -16.30 16.85 17.80
N LYS A 216 -16.41 18.01 17.12
CA LYS A 216 -17.69 18.67 16.81
C LYS A 216 -18.48 17.93 15.74
N THR A 217 -17.78 17.34 14.77
CA THR A 217 -18.39 16.64 13.63
C THR A 217 -18.44 15.13 13.81
N ASN A 218 -17.59 14.56 14.68
CA ASN A 218 -17.54 13.14 14.96
C ASN A 218 -17.24 12.90 16.45
N SER A 219 -18.25 12.41 17.17
CA SER A 219 -18.20 12.19 18.61
C SER A 219 -17.23 11.08 19.06
N LEU A 220 -16.71 10.27 18.12
CA LEU A 220 -15.68 9.28 18.42
C LEU A 220 -14.34 9.92 18.77
N LEU A 221 -14.06 11.13 18.28
CA LEU A 221 -12.79 11.82 18.50
C LEU A 221 -12.78 12.56 19.85
N LYS A 222 -11.91 12.13 20.76
CA LYS A 222 -11.68 12.72 22.09
C LYS A 222 -10.19 12.73 22.43
N GLY A 223 -9.57 13.89 22.24
CA GLY A 223 -8.17 14.13 22.56
C GLY A 223 -7.21 13.45 21.59
N PRO A 224 -7.24 13.77 20.28
CA PRO A 224 -6.24 13.25 19.35
C PRO A 224 -4.85 13.76 19.75
N ILE A 225 -3.89 12.86 19.93
CA ILE A 225 -2.53 13.23 20.34
C ILE A 225 -1.47 12.69 19.39
N GLY A 226 -1.64 11.47 18.89
CA GLY A 226 -0.74 10.84 17.92
C GLY A 226 -1.47 10.50 16.63
N VAL A 227 -0.74 10.52 15.53
CA VAL A 227 -1.25 10.17 14.19
C VAL A 227 -0.25 9.29 13.47
N ALA A 228 -0.74 8.28 12.77
CA ALA A 228 0.06 7.43 11.89
C ALA A 228 -0.71 7.17 10.59
N VAL A 229 0.01 6.79 9.52
CA VAL A 229 -0.59 6.44 8.23
C VAL A 229 0.00 5.12 7.78
N ASP A 230 -0.84 4.21 7.26
CA ASP A 230 -0.38 2.94 6.69
C ASP A 230 -0.12 3.02 5.18
N LEU A 231 0.31 1.89 4.59
CA LEU A 231 0.62 1.82 3.17
C LEU A 231 -0.62 1.96 2.26
N TYR A 232 -1.83 1.79 2.81
CA TYR A 232 -3.13 1.90 2.13
C TYR A 232 -3.79 3.26 2.33
N SER A 233 -3.09 4.22 2.94
CA SER A 233 -3.58 5.57 3.25
C SER A 233 -4.71 5.60 4.28
N ASN A 234 -4.82 4.57 5.13
CA ASN A 234 -5.62 4.71 6.35
C ASN A 234 -4.85 5.55 7.37
N ILE A 235 -5.57 6.41 8.08
CA ILE A 235 -5.02 7.28 9.11
C ILE A 235 -5.44 6.73 10.47
N TYR A 236 -4.47 6.49 11.34
CA TYR A 236 -4.68 6.02 12.70
C TYR A 236 -4.48 7.18 13.66
N ILE A 237 -5.38 7.30 14.64
CA ILE A 237 -5.37 8.39 15.62
C ILE A 237 -5.32 7.81 17.02
N ALA A 238 -4.29 8.15 17.79
CA ALA A 238 -4.24 7.87 19.21
C ALA A 238 -5.21 8.83 19.91
N ASN A 239 -6.30 8.27 20.39
CA ASN A 239 -7.42 9.00 20.97
C ASN A 239 -7.24 8.98 22.49
N TYR A 240 -6.43 9.91 22.96
CA TYR A 240 -5.86 9.93 24.31
C TYR A 240 -6.93 9.89 25.40
N ASP A 241 -7.99 10.69 25.28
CA ASP A 241 -9.04 10.76 26.28
C ASP A 241 -10.09 9.66 26.14
N ALA A 242 -10.22 9.09 24.94
CA ALA A 242 -11.14 7.97 24.69
C ALA A 242 -10.54 6.60 25.03
N ASN A 243 -9.24 6.50 25.34
CA ASN A 243 -8.53 5.24 25.57
C ASN A 243 -8.73 4.23 24.41
N ASN A 244 -8.65 4.73 23.18
CA ASN A 244 -8.81 3.92 21.97
C ASN A 244 -7.93 4.45 20.82
N ILE A 245 -7.85 3.67 19.74
CA ILE A 245 -7.26 4.11 18.47
C ILE A 245 -8.37 4.10 17.42
N LEU A 246 -8.52 5.24 16.74
CA LEU A 246 -9.42 5.35 15.60
C LEU A 246 -8.67 5.05 14.31
N ARG A 247 -9.38 4.52 13.32
CA ARG A 247 -8.96 4.42 11.91
C ARG A 247 -9.89 5.29 11.07
N ILE A 248 -9.31 6.07 10.17
CA ILE A 248 -10.01 6.78 9.09
C ILE A 248 -9.56 6.18 7.77
N THR A 249 -10.49 5.61 7.01
CA THR A 249 -10.19 5.03 5.69
C THR A 249 -10.07 6.12 4.61
N PRO A 250 -9.48 5.83 3.44
CA PRO A 250 -9.46 6.78 2.32
C PRO A 250 -10.86 7.24 1.87
N ALA A 251 -11.88 6.40 2.07
CA ALA A 251 -13.29 6.73 1.81
C ALA A 251 -13.92 7.62 2.90
N GLY A 252 -13.17 7.99 3.94
CA GLY A 252 -13.62 8.84 5.05
C GLY A 252 -14.37 8.11 6.15
N LYS A 253 -14.45 6.78 6.13
CA LYS A 253 -15.09 6.00 7.20
C LYS A 253 -14.24 6.08 8.47
N VAL A 254 -14.85 6.49 9.59
CA VAL A 254 -14.21 6.58 10.91
C VAL A 254 -14.70 5.44 11.79
N GLU A 255 -13.80 4.66 12.36
CA GLU A 255 -14.13 3.55 13.25
C GLU A 255 -13.08 3.36 14.36
N VAL A 256 -13.50 2.79 15.49
CA VAL A 256 -12.58 2.34 16.54
C VAL A 256 -11.96 1.02 16.09
N VAL A 257 -10.63 0.98 15.92
CA VAL A 257 -9.91 -0.24 15.49
C VAL A 257 -9.28 -0.98 16.66
N ILE A 258 -8.89 -0.25 17.72
CA ILE A 258 -8.36 -0.83 18.97
C ILE A 258 -9.04 -0.12 20.13
N SER A 259 -9.69 -0.89 21.01
CA SER A 259 -10.34 -0.41 22.23
C SER A 259 -9.52 -0.75 23.47
N ASN A 260 -9.79 -0.07 24.59
CA ASN A 260 -9.21 -0.37 25.92
C ASN A 260 -7.68 -0.24 25.99
N ILE A 261 -7.10 0.65 25.18
CA ILE A 261 -5.68 1.01 25.26
C ILE A 261 -5.57 2.28 26.10
N GLN A 262 -4.87 2.23 27.23
CA GLN A 262 -4.92 3.31 28.21
C GLN A 262 -4.00 4.47 27.82
N LYS A 263 -4.59 5.63 27.50
CA LYS A 263 -3.82 6.83 27.12
C LYS A 263 -2.80 6.56 26.00
N PRO A 264 -3.25 6.08 24.81
CA PRO A 264 -2.36 5.87 23.68
C PRO A 264 -1.76 7.22 23.28
N TYR A 265 -0.47 7.24 22.95
CA TYR A 265 0.27 8.48 22.76
C TYR A 265 0.87 8.59 21.35
N LEU A 266 2.02 7.97 21.07
CA LEU A 266 2.59 7.93 19.72
C LEU A 266 2.18 6.65 19.01
N LEU A 267 1.91 6.77 17.71
CA LEU A 267 1.60 5.65 16.84
C LEU A 267 2.65 5.53 15.74
N TYR A 268 2.94 4.30 15.35
CA TYR A 268 3.73 3.98 14.16
C TYR A 268 3.12 2.76 13.48
N VAL A 269 2.97 2.78 12.17
CA VAL A 269 2.53 1.62 11.39
C VAL A 269 3.68 1.19 10.49
N ASP A 270 4.05 -0.09 10.56
CA ASP A 270 5.12 -0.63 9.74
C ASP A 270 4.61 -1.18 8.39
N ASN A 271 5.55 -1.62 7.55
CA ASN A 271 5.24 -2.15 6.23
C ASN A 271 4.64 -3.57 6.25
N GLN A 272 4.59 -4.21 7.42
CA GLN A 272 4.00 -5.54 7.63
C GLN A 272 2.58 -5.44 8.21
N ASN A 273 1.99 -4.23 8.21
CA ASN A 273 0.67 -3.95 8.75
C ASN A 273 0.57 -4.16 10.27
N TYR A 274 1.66 -3.94 11.01
CA TYR A 274 1.61 -3.82 12.46
C TYR A 274 1.52 -2.36 12.88
N LEU A 275 0.58 -2.08 13.79
CA LEU A 275 0.51 -0.82 14.52
C LEU A 275 1.25 -0.98 15.85
N PHE A 276 2.15 -0.06 16.12
CA PHE A 276 2.85 0.10 17.39
C PHE A 276 2.31 1.36 18.07
N ALA A 277 1.95 1.24 19.34
CA ALA A 277 1.47 2.35 20.14
C ALA A 277 2.31 2.46 21.41
N SER A 278 2.82 3.65 21.73
CA SER A 278 3.23 3.94 23.11
C SER A 278 1.98 4.20 23.95
N VAL A 279 1.93 3.61 25.13
CA VAL A 279 0.76 3.60 26.01
C VAL A 279 1.17 4.24 27.33
N GLN A 280 0.74 5.48 27.57
CA GLN A 280 1.18 6.22 28.75
C GLN A 280 0.53 5.69 30.03
N GLY A 281 -0.68 5.12 29.93
CA GLY A 281 -1.44 4.65 31.10
C GLY A 281 -0.76 3.50 31.84
N ASP A 282 -0.05 2.63 31.13
CA ASP A 282 0.65 1.47 31.70
C ASP A 282 2.17 1.46 31.42
N GLY A 283 2.69 2.46 30.72
CA GLY A 283 4.12 2.60 30.43
C GLY A 283 4.67 1.62 29.40
N THR A 284 3.82 1.04 28.54
CA THR A 284 4.21 0.01 27.58
C THR A 284 4.31 0.52 26.14
N VAL A 285 4.94 -0.28 25.29
CA VAL A 285 4.78 -0.19 23.83
C VAL A 285 4.04 -1.45 23.39
N GLN A 286 2.84 -1.28 22.86
CA GLN A 286 2.00 -2.39 22.45
C GLN A 286 1.98 -2.51 20.92
N ARG A 287 1.95 -3.74 20.43
CA ARG A 287 1.92 -4.07 18.99
C ARG A 287 0.62 -4.78 18.65
N PHE A 288 -0.04 -4.32 17.59
CA PHE A 288 -1.30 -4.84 17.09
C PHE A 288 -1.15 -5.19 15.61
N LYS A 289 -1.75 -6.30 15.19
CA LYS A 289 -1.88 -6.63 13.76
C LYS A 289 -3.15 -5.95 13.22
N LEU A 290 -3.02 -5.21 12.12
CA LEU A 290 -4.10 -4.48 11.46
C LEU A 290 -4.78 -5.29 10.35
#